data_AF-Q08N48-F1
#
_entry.id   AF-Q08N48-F1
#
_cell.length_a   1.000
_cell.length_b   1.000
_cell.length_c   1.000
_cell.angle_alpha   90.00
_cell.angle_beta   90.00
_cell.angle_gamma   90.00
#
_symmetry.space_group_name_H-M   'P 1'
#
loop_
_entity.id
_entity.type
_entity.pdbx_description
1 polymer ?
#
loop_
_entity_poly.entity_id
_entity_poly.type
_entity_poly.pdbx_seq_one_letter_code
_entity_poly.pdbx_strand_id
1 'polypeptide(L)'
;IDALVKLDTTRLSGLERQALNDRAALLRKEIGDSAFERGKAAFRRNDMKGTVEDLARFMAMNPSEADALDASFFLGAAYNNLGKHDQAVPLLARFVDGDKRSKTRDYAMVLLAQSYQETNQTEKALATVRDAIATYPATQYLGAMRARLNSAKRQLGGPDAAPAAPAAPAVAAPVPTPPAAAAPAPAAPAPAQPAGQ
;
A
#
# COMPACT_ATOMS: atom_id res chain seq x y z
N ILE A 1 13.72 -21.77 -8.46
CA ILE A 1 13.16 -22.13 -7.14
C ILE A 1 13.15 -23.67 -6.95
N ASP A 2 12.99 -24.46 -8.03
CA ASP A 2 13.05 -25.94 -8.03
C ASP A 2 14.32 -26.61 -7.48
N ALA A 3 15.49 -25.95 -7.52
CA ALA A 3 16.73 -26.57 -7.07
C ALA A 3 16.81 -26.76 -5.54
N LEU A 4 16.01 -26.02 -4.76
CA LEU A 4 16.02 -26.08 -3.29
C LEU A 4 15.16 -27.22 -2.72
N VAL A 5 14.19 -27.74 -3.50
CA VAL A 5 13.23 -28.76 -3.03
C VAL A 5 13.86 -30.17 -2.99
N LYS A 6 14.98 -30.39 -3.68
CA LYS A 6 15.66 -31.70 -3.75
C LYS A 6 16.77 -31.89 -2.71
N LEU A 7 17.02 -30.91 -1.84
CA LEU A 7 18.06 -31.02 -0.81
C LEU A 7 17.49 -31.75 0.41
N ASP A 8 18.08 -32.88 0.79
CA ASP A 8 17.69 -33.63 1.99
C ASP A 8 18.14 -32.87 3.24
N THR A 9 17.31 -31.93 3.68
CA THR A 9 17.59 -30.98 4.78
C THR A 9 17.78 -31.67 6.13
N THR A 10 17.46 -32.96 6.24
CA THR A 10 17.63 -33.79 7.44
C THR A 10 19.09 -34.10 7.76
N ARG A 11 19.99 -33.96 6.78
CA ARG A 11 21.43 -34.25 6.92
C ARG A 11 22.32 -33.02 7.14
N LEU A 12 21.74 -31.82 7.15
CA LEU A 12 22.49 -30.57 7.31
C LEU A 12 22.87 -30.33 8.77
N SER A 13 24.16 -30.05 9.01
CA SER A 13 24.64 -29.50 10.27
C SER A 13 23.95 -28.17 10.61
N GLY A 14 24.04 -27.73 11.87
CA GLY A 14 23.46 -26.44 12.28
C GLY A 14 23.99 -25.27 11.45
N LEU A 15 25.28 -25.27 11.12
CA LEU A 15 25.93 -24.23 10.31
C LEU A 15 25.43 -24.24 8.86
N GLU A 16 25.27 -25.42 8.25
CA GLU A 16 24.78 -25.53 6.87
C GLU A 16 23.30 -25.12 6.75
N ARG A 17 22.47 -25.45 7.75
CA ARG A 17 21.09 -24.94 7.83
C ARG A 17 21.05 -23.42 7.94
N GLN A 18 21.92 -22.85 8.77
CA GLN A 18 22.01 -21.40 8.93
C GLN A 18 22.43 -20.73 7.62
N ALA A 19 23.49 -21.20 6.97
CA ALA A 19 23.95 -20.65 5.69
C ALA A 19 22.89 -20.77 4.59
N LEU A 20 22.14 -21.87 4.55
CA LEU A 20 21.03 -22.06 3.63
C LEU A 20 19.89 -21.05 3.88
N ASN A 21 19.54 -20.84 5.15
CA ASN A 21 18.52 -19.88 5.56
C ASN A 21 18.93 -18.44 5.24
N ASP A 22 20.17 -18.07 5.52
CA ASP A 22 20.71 -16.73 5.23
C ASP A 22 20.70 -16.46 3.73
N ARG A 23 21.14 -17.43 2.91
CA ARG A 23 21.08 -17.32 1.45
C ARG A 23 19.64 -17.24 0.94
N ALA A 24 18.73 -18.02 1.49
CA ALA A 24 17.32 -17.95 1.13
C ALA A 24 16.69 -16.59 1.50
N ALA A 25 17.06 -16.01 2.65
CA ALA A 25 16.61 -14.69 3.07
C ALA A 25 17.13 -13.59 2.13
N LEU A 26 18.41 -13.63 1.74
CA LEU A 26 18.99 -12.71 0.78
C LEU A 26 18.28 -12.79 -0.58
N LEU A 27 18.08 -13.99 -1.12
CA LEU A 27 17.37 -14.18 -2.38
C LEU A 27 15.91 -13.68 -2.32
N ARG A 28 15.21 -13.94 -1.22
CA ARG A 28 13.84 -13.41 -1.00
C ARG A 28 13.85 -11.89 -0.99
N LYS A 29 14.82 -11.28 -0.33
CA LYS A 29 14.99 -9.83 -0.30
C LYS A 29 15.24 -9.27 -1.70
N GLU A 30 16.21 -9.79 -2.44
CA GLU A 30 16.53 -9.30 -3.80
C GLU A 30 15.33 -9.42 -4.77
N ILE A 31 14.64 -10.56 -4.76
CA ILE A 31 13.44 -10.77 -5.58
C ILE A 31 12.30 -9.86 -5.10
N GLY A 32 12.18 -9.68 -3.79
CA GLY A 32 11.23 -8.79 -3.14
C GLY A 32 11.43 -7.35 -3.57
N ASP A 33 12.62 -6.79 -3.40
CA ASP A 33 12.97 -5.41 -3.71
C ASP A 33 12.67 -5.09 -5.19
N SER A 34 13.00 -6.03 -6.09
CA SER A 34 12.64 -5.91 -7.51
C SER A 34 11.13 -5.87 -7.74
N ALA A 35 10.35 -6.72 -7.06
CA ALA A 35 8.90 -6.70 -7.15
C ALA A 35 8.31 -5.41 -6.56
N PHE A 36 8.85 -4.92 -5.45
CA PHE A 36 8.40 -3.68 -4.83
C PHE A 36 8.55 -2.48 -5.77
N GLU A 37 9.72 -2.33 -6.40
CA GLU A 37 9.97 -1.22 -7.31
C GLU A 37 9.15 -1.31 -8.60
N ARG A 38 8.93 -2.52 -9.14
CA ARG A 38 8.00 -2.70 -10.27
C ARG A 38 6.56 -2.35 -9.90
N GLY A 39 6.09 -2.77 -8.73
CA GLY A 39 4.75 -2.47 -8.23
C GLY A 39 4.54 -0.95 -8.06
N LYS A 40 5.51 -0.25 -7.47
CA LYS A 40 5.49 1.23 -7.37
C LYS A 40 5.51 1.89 -8.75
N ALA A 41 6.30 1.36 -9.68
CA ALA A 41 6.32 1.86 -11.06
C ALA A 41 4.97 1.65 -11.77
N ALA A 42 4.32 0.50 -11.58
CA ALA A 42 2.98 0.21 -12.08
C ALA A 42 1.95 1.19 -11.49
N PHE A 43 2.03 1.47 -10.20
CA PHE A 43 1.15 2.44 -9.55
C PHE A 43 1.30 3.84 -10.16
N ARG A 44 2.53 4.29 -10.40
CA ARG A 44 2.81 5.57 -11.09
C ARG A 44 2.25 5.62 -12.51
N ARG A 45 2.16 4.49 -13.21
CA ARG A 45 1.55 4.36 -14.54
C ARG A 45 0.03 4.18 -14.51
N ASN A 46 -0.58 4.25 -13.33
CA ASN A 46 -1.99 3.95 -13.11
C ASN A 46 -2.39 2.50 -13.46
N ASP A 47 -1.43 1.57 -13.54
CA ASP A 47 -1.68 0.15 -13.74
C ASP A 47 -1.93 -0.53 -12.39
N MET A 48 -3.19 -0.48 -11.93
CA MET A 48 -3.58 -1.02 -10.64
C MET A 48 -3.51 -2.55 -10.58
N LYS A 49 -3.72 -3.23 -11.72
CA LYS A 49 -3.63 -4.69 -11.79
C LYS A 49 -2.18 -5.14 -11.63
N GLY A 50 -1.26 -4.53 -12.38
CA GLY A 50 0.18 -4.77 -12.25
C GLY A 50 0.70 -4.41 -10.85
N THR A 51 0.19 -3.31 -10.26
CA THR A 51 0.50 -2.94 -8.88
C THR A 51 0.14 -4.04 -7.89
N VAL A 52 -1.07 -4.59 -8.00
CA VAL A 52 -1.52 -5.68 -7.12
C VAL A 52 -0.67 -6.93 -7.32
N GLU A 53 -0.36 -7.30 -8.56
CA GLU A 53 0.46 -8.50 -8.84
C GLU A 53 1.85 -8.40 -8.20
N ASP A 54 2.57 -7.31 -8.47
CA ASP A 54 3.94 -7.13 -8.01
C ASP A 54 4.02 -6.90 -6.50
N LEU A 55 3.12 -6.10 -5.91
CA LEU A 55 3.16 -5.83 -4.47
C LEU A 55 2.61 -6.99 -3.63
N ALA A 56 1.66 -7.78 -4.12
CA ALA A 56 1.27 -9.01 -3.43
C ALA A 56 2.42 -10.02 -3.42
N ARG A 57 3.15 -10.14 -4.54
CA ARG A 57 4.38 -10.96 -4.60
C ARG A 57 5.44 -10.45 -3.63
N PHE A 58 5.63 -9.13 -3.53
CA PHE A 58 6.53 -8.53 -2.57
C PHE A 58 6.16 -8.89 -1.13
N MET A 59 4.90 -8.73 -0.73
CA MET A 59 4.44 -9.07 0.62
C MET A 59 4.65 -10.56 0.94
N ALA A 60 4.52 -11.45 -0.05
CA ALA A 60 4.79 -12.88 0.13
C ALA A 60 6.28 -13.22 0.35
N MET A 61 7.21 -12.30 0.07
CA MET A 61 8.64 -12.47 0.33
C MET A 61 9.04 -12.20 1.79
N ASN A 62 8.08 -11.91 2.67
CA ASN A 62 8.29 -11.53 4.08
C ASN A 62 9.24 -10.32 4.21
N PRO A 63 8.86 -9.15 3.63
CA PRO A 63 9.67 -7.96 3.71
C PRO A 63 9.79 -7.45 5.15
N SER A 64 10.74 -6.53 5.37
CA SER A 64 10.86 -5.84 6.66
C SER A 64 9.56 -5.12 7.01
N GLU A 65 9.32 -4.88 8.30
CA GLU A 65 8.10 -4.20 8.73
C GLU A 65 7.95 -2.81 8.07
N ALA A 66 9.05 -2.08 7.92
CA ALA A 66 9.08 -0.76 7.27
C ALA A 66 8.69 -0.85 5.79
N ASP A 67 9.29 -1.77 5.03
CA ASP A 67 8.97 -1.89 3.60
C ASP A 67 7.56 -2.47 3.39
N ALA A 68 7.14 -3.39 4.27
CA ALA A 68 5.78 -3.93 4.28
C ALA A 68 4.75 -2.83 4.55
N LEU A 69 5.07 -1.86 5.40
CA LEU A 69 4.23 -0.71 5.70
C LEU A 69 4.10 0.20 4.47
N ASP A 70 5.22 0.53 3.81
CA ASP A 70 5.22 1.35 2.58
C ASP A 70 4.42 0.64 1.45
N ALA A 71 4.63 -0.66 1.26
CA ALA A 71 3.85 -1.45 0.30
C ALA A 71 2.35 -1.50 0.61
N SER A 72 1.97 -1.43 1.89
CA SER A 72 0.56 -1.47 2.31
C SER A 72 -0.22 -0.27 1.76
N PHE A 73 0.42 0.91 1.67
CA PHE A 73 -0.21 2.09 1.05
C PHE A 73 -0.53 1.84 -0.43
N PHE A 74 0.48 1.46 -1.22
CA PHE A 74 0.32 1.30 -2.67
C PHE A 74 -0.65 0.15 -3.01
N LEU A 75 -0.52 -0.98 -2.31
CA LEU A 75 -1.38 -2.14 -2.52
C LEU A 75 -2.83 -1.84 -2.08
N GLY A 76 -3.00 -1.20 -0.92
CA GLY A 76 -4.31 -0.78 -0.42
C GLY A 76 -5.00 0.23 -1.34
N ALA A 77 -4.24 1.19 -1.86
CA ALA A 77 -4.74 2.16 -2.83
C ALA A 77 -5.14 1.50 -4.16
N ALA A 78 -4.35 0.54 -4.65
CA ALA A 78 -4.67 -0.21 -5.86
C ALA A 78 -5.93 -1.06 -5.68
N TYR A 79 -6.10 -1.74 -4.53
CA TYR A 79 -7.33 -2.46 -4.24
C TYR A 79 -8.54 -1.54 -4.15
N ASN A 80 -8.42 -0.38 -3.50
CA ASN A 80 -9.50 0.62 -3.45
C ASN A 80 -9.90 1.08 -4.86
N ASN A 81 -8.92 1.37 -5.73
CA ASN A 81 -9.19 1.81 -7.11
C ASN A 81 -9.87 0.72 -7.95
N LEU A 82 -9.55 -0.55 -7.68
CA LEU A 82 -10.19 -1.71 -8.34
C LEU A 82 -11.55 -2.08 -7.73
N GLY A 83 -12.08 -1.30 -6.77
CA GLY A 83 -13.35 -1.59 -6.08
C GLY A 83 -13.25 -2.73 -5.06
N LYS A 84 -12.06 -3.24 -4.78
CA LYS A 84 -11.80 -4.35 -3.86
C LYS A 84 -11.65 -3.82 -2.43
N HIS A 85 -12.71 -3.18 -1.93
CA HIS A 85 -12.66 -2.43 -0.68
C HIS A 85 -12.36 -3.29 0.55
N ASP A 86 -12.85 -4.53 0.61
CA ASP A 86 -12.54 -5.48 1.70
C ASP A 86 -11.04 -5.77 1.81
N GLN A 87 -10.34 -5.84 0.68
CA GLN A 87 -8.88 -6.05 0.66
C GLN A 87 -8.12 -4.76 0.97
N ALA A 88 -8.67 -3.61 0.59
CA ALA A 88 -8.05 -2.31 0.81
C ALA A 88 -8.05 -1.88 2.28
N VAL A 89 -9.13 -2.13 3.01
CA VAL A 89 -9.30 -1.73 4.43
C VAL A 89 -8.11 -2.10 5.31
N PRO A 90 -7.71 -3.39 5.44
CA PRO A 90 -6.65 -3.77 6.37
C PRO A 90 -5.28 -3.16 6.02
N LEU A 91 -5.00 -3.01 4.73
CA LEU A 91 -3.74 -2.43 4.24
C LEU A 91 -3.66 -0.93 4.49
N LEU A 92 -4.73 -0.20 4.18
CA LEU A 92 -4.80 1.24 4.39
C LEU A 92 -4.85 1.59 5.89
N ALA A 93 -5.59 0.83 6.70
CA ALA A 93 -5.63 1.01 8.16
C ALA A 93 -4.23 0.82 8.77
N ARG A 94 -3.54 -0.27 8.41
CA ARG A 94 -2.17 -0.52 8.85
C ARG A 94 -1.24 0.65 8.52
N PHE A 95 -1.32 1.18 7.29
CA PHE A 95 -0.50 2.33 6.88
C PHE A 95 -0.82 3.60 7.68
N VAL A 96 -2.11 3.93 7.84
CA VAL A 96 -2.57 5.11 8.58
C VAL A 96 -2.14 5.07 10.06
N ASP A 97 -2.15 3.89 10.66
CA ASP A 97 -1.77 3.71 12.06
C ASP A 97 -0.25 3.64 12.25
N GLY A 98 0.47 3.01 11.32
CA GLY A 98 1.90 2.76 11.40
C GLY A 98 2.78 3.95 11.00
N ASP A 99 2.39 4.74 9.98
CA ASP A 99 3.20 5.88 9.49
C ASP A 99 2.48 7.22 9.65
N LYS A 100 2.45 7.71 10.90
CA LYS A 100 1.79 8.97 11.28
C LYS A 100 2.41 10.23 10.65
N ARG A 101 3.65 10.14 10.15
CA ARG A 101 4.40 11.28 9.58
C ARG A 101 4.45 11.26 8.06
N SER A 102 3.91 10.22 7.42
CA SER A 102 3.89 10.13 5.97
C SER A 102 3.14 11.30 5.33
N LYS A 103 3.72 11.81 4.24
CA LYS A 103 3.10 12.83 3.39
C LYS A 103 1.90 12.31 2.60
N THR A 104 1.72 10.99 2.51
CA THR A 104 0.58 10.37 1.82
C THR A 104 -0.47 9.84 2.81
N ARG A 105 -0.29 10.04 4.12
CA ARG A 105 -1.23 9.59 5.15
C ARG A 105 -2.61 10.21 4.99
N ASP A 106 -2.69 11.51 4.68
CA ASP A 106 -3.95 12.20 4.45
C ASP A 106 -4.74 11.60 3.27
N TYR A 107 -4.05 11.28 2.18
CA TYR A 107 -4.64 10.56 1.04
C TYR A 107 -5.06 9.13 1.42
N ALA A 108 -4.22 8.41 2.18
CA ALA A 108 -4.56 7.07 2.65
C ALA A 108 -5.80 7.07 3.55
N MET A 109 -5.97 8.06 4.42
CA MET A 109 -7.16 8.23 5.26
C MET A 109 -8.41 8.51 4.43
N VAL A 110 -8.28 9.28 3.35
CA VAL A 110 -9.37 9.45 2.37
C VAL A 110 -9.74 8.07 1.85
N LEU A 111 -8.82 7.35 1.19
CA LEU A 111 -9.09 6.03 0.61
C LEU A 111 -9.65 5.03 1.62
N LEU A 112 -9.13 5.02 2.85
CA LEU A 112 -9.59 4.15 3.94
C LEU A 112 -11.05 4.44 4.27
N ALA A 113 -11.42 5.72 4.42
CA ALA A 113 -12.80 6.08 4.71
C ALA A 113 -13.76 5.65 3.58
N GLN A 114 -13.37 5.78 2.32
CA GLN A 114 -14.18 5.24 1.22
C GLN A 114 -14.29 3.72 1.31
N SER A 115 -13.18 3.01 1.51
CA SER A 115 -13.25 1.55 1.64
C SER A 115 -14.14 1.14 2.81
N TYR A 116 -14.14 1.89 3.91
CA TYR A 116 -15.08 1.67 5.01
C TYR A 116 -16.55 1.90 4.60
N GLN A 117 -16.87 2.97 3.87
CA GLN A 117 -18.24 3.21 3.40
C GLN A 117 -18.73 2.10 2.46
N GLU A 118 -17.89 1.70 1.50
CA GLU A 118 -18.22 0.67 0.52
C GLU A 118 -18.33 -0.73 1.15
N THR A 119 -17.75 -0.93 2.33
CA THR A 119 -17.88 -2.16 3.14
C THR A 119 -18.90 -2.02 4.28
N ASN A 120 -19.79 -1.02 4.22
CA ASN A 120 -20.83 -0.74 5.22
C ASN A 120 -20.32 -0.45 6.64
N GLN A 121 -19.03 -0.11 6.79
CA GLN A 121 -18.41 0.30 8.05
C GLN A 121 -18.51 1.81 8.23
N THR A 122 -19.71 2.37 8.06
CA THR A 122 -19.95 3.83 7.96
C THR A 122 -19.51 4.59 9.21
N GLU A 123 -19.64 4.01 10.41
CA GLU A 123 -19.16 4.63 11.65
C GLU A 123 -17.64 4.82 11.65
N LYS A 124 -16.89 3.80 11.17
CA LYS A 124 -15.43 3.90 11.02
C LYS A 124 -15.07 4.92 9.96
N ALA A 125 -15.76 4.93 8.82
CA ALA A 125 -15.55 5.94 7.78
C ALA A 125 -15.72 7.37 8.32
N LEU A 126 -16.77 7.59 9.12
CA LEU A 126 -17.06 8.88 9.73
C LEU A 126 -15.96 9.29 10.71
N ALA A 127 -15.49 8.37 11.56
CA ALA A 127 -14.39 8.60 12.48
C ALA A 127 -13.09 8.93 11.74
N THR A 128 -12.71 8.13 10.73
CA THR A 128 -11.50 8.32 9.93
C THR A 128 -11.49 9.68 9.22
N VAL A 129 -12.59 10.09 8.61
CA VAL A 129 -12.67 11.41 7.93
C VAL A 129 -12.62 12.57 8.92
N ARG A 130 -13.24 12.45 10.10
CA ARG A 130 -13.15 13.49 11.14
C ARG A 130 -11.70 13.66 11.61
N ASP A 131 -11.01 12.55 11.87
CA ASP A 131 -9.59 12.57 12.24
C ASP A 131 -8.75 13.20 11.12
N ALA A 132 -9.02 12.87 9.86
CA ALA A 132 -8.29 13.40 8.72
C ALA A 132 -8.45 14.93 8.59
N ILE A 133 -9.67 15.45 8.74
CA ILE A 133 -9.95 16.90 8.67
C ILE A 133 -9.30 17.63 9.84
N ALA A 134 -9.33 17.07 11.04
CA ALA A 134 -8.72 17.66 12.22
C ALA A 134 -7.19 17.68 12.12
N THR A 135 -6.60 16.60 11.60
CA THR A 135 -5.15 16.43 11.48
C THR A 135 -4.57 17.22 10.30
N TYR A 136 -5.30 17.30 9.19
CA TYR A 136 -4.82 17.89 7.93
C TYR A 136 -5.75 19.00 7.40
N PRO A 137 -5.93 20.12 8.12
CA PRO A 137 -6.88 21.17 7.74
C PRO A 137 -6.52 21.90 6.43
N ALA A 138 -5.26 21.80 5.97
CA ALA A 138 -4.76 22.43 4.74
C ALA A 138 -4.46 21.43 3.61
N THR A 139 -4.91 20.18 3.72
CA THR A 139 -4.71 19.18 2.65
C THR A 139 -5.47 19.53 1.37
N GLN A 140 -4.87 19.23 0.21
CA GLN A 140 -5.55 19.32 -1.07
C GLN A 140 -6.80 18.42 -1.16
N TYR A 141 -6.88 17.38 -0.31
CA TYR A 141 -8.00 16.45 -0.28
C TYR A 141 -9.15 16.89 0.62
N LEU A 142 -9.09 18.10 1.21
CA LEU A 142 -10.10 18.58 2.17
C LEU A 142 -11.52 18.56 1.59
N GLY A 143 -11.67 18.87 0.30
CA GLY A 143 -12.96 18.78 -0.40
C GLY A 143 -13.51 17.35 -0.42
N ALA A 144 -12.67 16.37 -0.77
CA ALA A 144 -13.04 14.96 -0.76
C ALA A 144 -13.37 14.45 0.65
N MET A 145 -12.60 14.87 1.65
CA MET A 145 -12.86 14.54 3.05
C MET A 145 -14.23 15.09 3.50
N ARG A 146 -14.53 16.38 3.23
CA ARG A 146 -15.84 16.97 3.59
C ARG A 146 -17.01 16.30 2.88
N ALA A 147 -16.83 15.94 1.61
CA ALA A 147 -17.85 15.20 0.86
C ALA A 147 -18.14 13.84 1.51
N ARG A 148 -17.09 13.09 1.90
CA ARG A 148 -17.21 11.81 2.60
C ARG A 148 -17.80 11.94 4.00
N LEU A 149 -17.46 13.00 4.73
CA LEU A 149 -18.07 13.31 6.04
C LEU A 149 -19.59 13.44 5.91
N ASN A 150 -20.03 14.20 4.91
CA ASN A 150 -21.45 14.44 4.67
C ASN A 150 -22.17 13.18 4.17
N SER A 151 -21.55 12.39 3.28
CA SER A 151 -22.14 11.13 2.83
C SER A 151 -22.27 10.12 3.98
N ALA A 152 -21.24 9.97 4.81
CA ALA A 152 -21.28 9.07 5.97
C ALA A 152 -22.33 9.50 7.00
N LYS A 153 -22.48 10.81 7.28
CA LYS A 153 -23.55 11.32 8.15
C LYS A 153 -24.95 11.02 7.60
N ARG A 154 -25.16 11.17 6.30
CA ARG A 154 -26.46 10.85 5.67
C ARG A 154 -26.78 9.36 5.74
N GLN A 155 -25.78 8.49 5.52
CA GLN A 155 -25.95 7.04 5.67
C GLN A 155 -26.30 6.63 7.11
N LEU A 156 -25.83 7.36 8.13
CA LEU A 156 -26.14 7.08 9.54
C LEU A 156 -27.44 7.74 10.04
N GLY A 157 -27.85 8.87 9.44
CA GLY A 157 -29.02 9.64 9.85
C GLY A 157 -30.27 9.48 8.98
N GLY A 158 -30.21 8.68 7.92
CA GLY A 158 -31.34 8.43 7.02
C GLY A 158 -32.23 7.26 7.51
N PRO A 159 -33.54 7.28 7.21
CA PRO A 159 -34.46 6.17 7.51
C PRO A 159 -34.18 4.88 6.71
N ASP A 160 -33.32 4.94 5.67
CA ASP A 160 -32.94 3.82 4.80
C ASP A 160 -31.63 3.13 5.24
N ALA A 161 -31.49 2.83 6.53
CA ALA A 161 -30.49 1.85 6.99
C ALA A 161 -30.94 0.42 6.60
N ALA A 162 -31.12 0.16 5.30
CA ALA A 162 -31.46 -1.16 4.77
C ALA A 162 -30.17 -1.91 4.34
N PRO A 163 -30.10 -3.23 4.54
CA PRO A 163 -28.92 -4.01 4.24
C PRO A 163 -28.65 -4.04 2.72
N ALA A 164 -27.36 -3.95 2.42
CA ALA A 164 -26.72 -3.91 1.12
C ALA A 164 -27.31 -4.85 0.04
N ALA A 165 -27.49 -4.30 -1.17
CA ALA A 165 -27.46 -5.07 -2.40
C ALA A 165 -26.00 -5.28 -2.85
N PRO A 166 -25.66 -6.41 -3.50
CA PRO A 166 -24.30 -6.67 -3.96
C PRO A 166 -23.87 -5.63 -5.00
N ALA A 167 -22.63 -5.17 -4.84
CA ALA A 167 -21.99 -4.11 -5.61
C ALA A 167 -22.05 -4.35 -7.13
N ALA A 168 -22.59 -3.36 -7.84
CA ALA A 168 -22.35 -3.18 -9.28
C ALA A 168 -21.03 -2.41 -9.48
N PRO A 169 -20.28 -2.66 -10.57
CA PRO A 169 -19.01 -1.98 -10.79
C PRO A 169 -19.26 -0.49 -11.09
N ALA A 170 -18.92 0.38 -10.15
CA ALA A 170 -18.99 1.81 -10.35
C ALA A 170 -17.84 2.27 -11.26
N VAL A 171 -18.22 2.90 -12.37
CA VAL A 171 -17.34 3.54 -13.34
C VAL A 171 -16.39 4.54 -12.67
N ALA A 172 -15.11 4.43 -13.02
CA ALA A 172 -14.02 5.24 -12.49
C ALA A 172 -14.28 6.74 -12.74
N ALA A 173 -14.52 7.50 -11.67
CA ALA A 173 -14.36 8.95 -11.69
C ALA A 173 -12.86 9.30 -11.84
N PRO A 174 -12.50 10.42 -12.50
CA PRO A 174 -11.11 10.79 -12.70
C PRO A 174 -10.40 11.05 -11.37
N VAL A 175 -9.24 10.42 -11.23
CA VAL A 175 -8.38 10.45 -10.03
C VAL A 175 -7.76 11.85 -9.85
N PRO A 176 -7.70 12.43 -8.65
CA PRO A 176 -6.71 13.46 -8.37
C PRO A 176 -5.32 12.81 -8.38
N THR A 177 -4.42 13.33 -9.20
CA THR A 177 -3.03 12.89 -9.26
C THR A 177 -2.39 12.99 -7.87
N PRO A 178 -1.74 11.92 -7.36
CA PRO A 178 -0.89 12.06 -6.19
C PRO A 178 0.23 13.05 -6.52
N PRO A 179 0.67 13.90 -5.57
CA PRO A 179 1.81 14.78 -5.82
C PRO A 179 3.01 13.91 -6.17
N ALA A 180 3.73 14.29 -7.23
CA ALA A 180 4.96 13.64 -7.62
C ALA A 180 5.89 13.58 -6.40
N ALA A 181 6.29 12.37 -6.01
CA ALA A 181 7.37 12.20 -5.06
C ALA A 181 8.57 12.98 -5.62
N ALA A 182 9.04 13.98 -4.87
CA ALA A 182 10.22 14.74 -5.22
C ALA A 182 11.35 13.75 -5.54
N ALA A 183 11.92 13.89 -6.73
CA ALA A 183 13.01 13.06 -7.20
C ALA A 183 14.15 13.05 -6.15
N PRO A 184 14.81 11.91 -5.89
CA PRO A 184 16.04 11.94 -5.13
C PRO A 184 17.06 12.81 -5.89
N ALA A 185 17.78 13.65 -5.14
CA ALA A 185 18.86 14.46 -5.65
C ALA A 185 19.86 13.60 -6.44
N PRO A 186 20.47 14.11 -7.53
CA PRO A 186 21.44 13.34 -8.29
C PRO A 186 22.60 12.93 -7.39
N ALA A 187 22.95 11.64 -7.44
CA ALA A 187 24.12 11.10 -6.76
C ALA A 187 25.38 11.86 -7.22
N ALA A 188 26.20 12.28 -6.26
CA ALA A 188 27.49 12.90 -6.52
C ALA A 188 28.37 11.97 -7.39
N PRO A 189 29.15 12.52 -8.34
CA PRO A 189 30.02 11.71 -9.19
C PRO A 189 31.11 11.04 -8.35
N ALA A 190 31.34 9.75 -8.62
CA ALA A 190 32.42 8.97 -8.00
C ALA A 190 33.80 9.59 -8.30
N PRO A 191 34.76 9.53 -7.37
CA PRO A 191 36.11 10.02 -7.62
C PRO A 191 36.82 9.17 -8.68
N ALA A 192 37.40 9.84 -9.67
CA ALA A 192 38.22 9.23 -10.71
C ALA A 192 39.42 8.48 -10.10
N GLN A 193 39.60 7.22 -10.50
CA GLN A 193 40.83 6.48 -10.23
C GLN A 193 41.98 7.05 -11.08
N PRO A 194 43.20 7.22 -10.52
CA PRO A 194 44.34 7.65 -11.33
C PRO A 194 44.81 6.48 -12.20
N ALA A 195 44.99 6.76 -13.50
CA ALA A 195 45.65 5.85 -14.42
C ALA A 195 47.13 5.68 -14.01
N GLY A 196 47.53 4.44 -13.74
CA GLY A 196 48.93 4.08 -13.50
C GLY A 196 49.75 4.15 -14.78
N GLN A 197 50.98 4.65 -14.64
CA GLN A 197 52.07 4.57 -15.60
C GLN A 197 52.73 3.18 -15.54
#